data_AF-A0A7H8QEC8-F1
#
_entry.id   AF-A0A7H8QEC8-F1
#
_cell.length_a   1.000
_cell.length_b   1.000
_cell.length_c   1.000
_cell.angle_alpha   90.00
_cell.angle_beta   90.00
_cell.angle_gamma   90.00
#
_symmetry.space_group_name_H-M   'P 1'
#
loop_
_entity.id
_entity.type
_entity.pdbx_description
1 polymer ?
#
loop_
_entity_poly.entity_id
_entity_poly.type
_entity_poly.pdbx_seq_one_letter_code
_entity_poly.pdbx_strand_id
1 'polypeptide(L)'
;MKSGSQLQKFLFKPSDFEKNLERLDQEDWFEELRKDFRYDHIIRYNSKVRKVIGDPKILAKLLASKEEQERFSELVHQEYIKLMEK
;
A
#
# COMPACT_ATOMS: atom_id res chain seq x y z
N MET A 1 11.56 -34.78 12.80
CA MET A 1 12.14 -33.42 12.89
C MET A 1 11.03 -32.40 12.65
N LYS A 2 10.43 -31.83 13.70
CA LYS A 2 9.44 -30.73 13.60
C LYS A 2 10.00 -29.53 14.37
N SER A 3 10.91 -28.79 13.75
CA SER A 3 11.52 -27.61 14.39
C SER A 3 11.87 -26.50 13.40
N GLY A 4 11.37 -26.57 12.16
CA GLY A 4 11.58 -25.54 11.14
C GLY A 4 10.46 -24.49 11.01
N SER A 5 9.21 -24.84 11.34
CA SER A 5 8.06 -23.98 10.98
C SER A 5 7.73 -22.88 11.99
N GLN A 6 8.17 -23.02 13.24
CA GLN A 6 7.81 -22.07 14.30
C GLN A 6 8.75 -20.86 14.34
N LEU A 7 10.03 -21.05 14.02
CA LEU A 7 11.05 -19.99 13.99
C LEU A 7 10.89 -19.02 12.81
N GLN A 8 10.46 -19.52 11.64
CA GLN A 8 10.19 -18.67 10.47
C GLN A 8 9.05 -17.66 10.72
N LYS A 9 8.08 -18.04 11.56
CA LYS A 9 6.93 -17.20 11.93
C LYS A 9 7.31 -16.01 12.83
N PHE A 10 8.44 -16.07 13.53
CA PHE A 10 8.93 -15.00 14.41
C PHE A 10 9.86 -13.99 13.72
N LEU A 11 10.46 -14.35 12.58
CA LEU A 11 11.45 -13.51 11.90
C LEU A 11 10.85 -12.43 10.98
N PHE A 12 9.57 -12.55 10.62
CA PHE A 12 8.90 -11.61 9.73
C PHE A 12 7.53 -11.24 10.29
N LYS A 13 7.51 -10.43 11.35
CA LYS A 13 6.28 -9.67 11.63
C LYS A 13 6.06 -8.72 10.44
N PRO A 14 4.90 -8.79 9.75
CA PRO A 14 4.62 -7.87 8.67
C PRO A 14 4.70 -6.44 9.19
N SER A 15 5.33 -5.55 8.41
CA SER A 15 5.35 -4.13 8.75
C SER A 15 3.93 -3.56 8.74
N ASP A 16 3.71 -2.42 9.40
CA ASP A 16 2.39 -1.78 9.37
C ASP A 16 1.97 -1.45 7.93
N PHE A 17 2.93 -1.13 7.05
CA PHE A 17 2.68 -1.01 5.62
C PHE A 17 2.13 -2.31 5.01
N GLU A 18 2.75 -3.47 5.24
CA GLU A 18 2.30 -4.75 4.67
C GLU A 18 0.90 -5.12 5.16
N LYS A 19 0.62 -4.97 6.46
CA LYS A 19 -0.72 -5.24 7.02
C LYS A 19 -1.78 -4.32 6.42
N ASN A 20 -1.45 -3.05 6.28
CA ASN A 20 -2.38 -2.06 5.74
C ASN A 20 -2.57 -2.24 4.24
N LEU A 21 -1.53 -2.68 3.52
CA LEU A 21 -1.60 -3.04 2.10
C LEU A 21 -2.51 -4.25 1.89
N GLU A 22 -2.34 -5.32 2.68
CA GLU A 22 -3.25 -6.49 2.66
C GLU A 22 -4.71 -6.10 2.93
N ARG A 23 -4.93 -5.09 3.79
CA ARG A 23 -6.28 -4.58 4.07
C ARG A 23 -6.85 -3.79 2.89
N LEU A 24 -6.05 -2.94 2.25
CA LEU A 24 -6.46 -2.17 1.08
C LEU A 24 -6.69 -3.06 -0.14
N ASP A 25 -5.98 -4.19 -0.26
CA ASP A 25 -6.20 -5.18 -1.32
C ASP A 25 -7.58 -5.85 -1.30
N GLN A 26 -8.36 -5.64 -0.23
CA GLN A 26 -9.76 -6.09 -0.13
C GLN A 26 -10.76 -5.06 -0.66
N GLU A 27 -10.30 -3.87 -1.08
CA GLU A 27 -11.14 -2.78 -1.55
C GLU A 27 -11.07 -2.67 -3.08
N ASP A 28 -12.22 -2.79 -3.76
CA ASP A 28 -12.30 -2.79 -5.23
C ASP A 28 -11.56 -1.60 -5.87
N TRP A 29 -11.72 -0.40 -5.32
CA TRP A 29 -11.10 0.81 -5.87
C TRP A 29 -9.56 0.75 -5.85
N PHE A 30 -9.00 0.08 -4.84
CA PHE A 30 -7.55 -0.05 -4.68
C PHE A 30 -7.00 -1.17 -5.57
N GLU A 31 -7.75 -2.26 -5.71
CA GLU A 31 -7.42 -3.32 -6.67
C GLU A 31 -7.40 -2.76 -8.10
N GLU A 32 -8.42 -2.00 -8.50
CA GLU A 32 -8.46 -1.34 -9.83
C GLU A 32 -7.26 -0.42 -10.05
N LEU A 33 -6.87 0.37 -9.03
CA LEU A 33 -5.69 1.23 -9.11
C LEU A 33 -4.39 0.42 -9.32
N ARG A 34 -4.26 -0.74 -8.64
CA ARG A 34 -3.08 -1.61 -8.71
C ARG A 34 -3.00 -2.48 -9.96
N LYS A 35 -4.06 -2.59 -10.77
CA LYS A 35 -4.01 -3.27 -12.07
C LYS A 35 -3.01 -2.63 -13.04
N ASP A 36 -2.78 -1.32 -12.92
CA ASP A 36 -1.70 -0.67 -13.62
C ASP A 36 -0.36 -0.96 -12.92
N PHE A 37 0.50 -1.74 -13.58
CA PHE A 37 1.81 -2.13 -13.03
C PHE A 37 2.69 -0.92 -12.64
N ARG A 38 2.48 0.24 -13.27
CA ARG A 38 3.22 1.48 -12.97
C ARG A 38 2.78 2.03 -11.62
N TYR A 39 1.49 2.00 -11.35
CA TYR A 39 0.93 2.44 -10.07
C TYR A 39 1.24 1.44 -8.95
N ASP A 40 1.20 0.13 -9.23
CA ASP A 40 1.68 -0.88 -8.29
C ASP A 40 3.14 -0.63 -7.88
N HIS A 41 4.00 -0.32 -8.84
CA HIS A 41 5.40 0.03 -8.58
C HIS A 41 5.50 1.27 -7.66
N ILE A 42 4.76 2.34 -7.95
CA ILE A 42 4.74 3.53 -7.09
C ILE A 42 4.26 3.19 -5.68
N ILE A 43 3.16 2.44 -5.54
CA ILE A 43 2.61 2.02 -4.25
C ILE A 43 3.63 1.24 -3.42
N ARG A 44 4.39 0.34 -4.06
CA ARG A 44 5.36 -0.53 -3.37
C ARG A 44 6.66 0.15 -3.01
N TYR A 45 7.11 1.15 -3.78
CA TYR A 45 8.48 1.65 -3.67
C TYR A 45 8.59 3.15 -3.40
N ASN A 46 7.57 3.96 -3.71
CA ASN A 46 7.61 5.39 -3.41
C ASN A 46 7.46 5.63 -1.90
N SER A 47 8.47 6.23 -1.27
CA SER A 47 8.53 6.42 0.18
C SER A 47 7.36 7.24 0.75
N LYS A 48 6.84 8.20 -0.02
CA LYS A 48 5.70 9.04 0.38
C LYS A 48 4.41 8.24 0.39
N VAL A 49 4.15 7.47 -0.68
CA VAL A 49 2.96 6.62 -0.77
C VAL A 49 3.00 5.53 0.30
N ARG A 50 4.15 4.88 0.50
CA ARG A 50 4.33 3.89 1.56
C ARG A 50 4.07 4.46 2.96
N LYS A 51 4.52 5.69 3.22
CA LYS A 51 4.26 6.37 4.50
C LYS A 51 2.78 6.61 4.72
N VAL A 52 2.03 6.96 3.67
CA VAL A 52 0.58 7.14 3.74
C VAL A 52 -0.11 5.83 4.09
N ILE A 53 0.20 4.74 3.38
CA ILE A 53 -0.39 3.42 3.66
C ILE A 53 0.01 2.91 5.06
N GLY A 54 1.25 3.15 5.48
CA GLY A 54 1.75 2.73 6.79
C GLY A 54 1.15 3.49 7.98
N ASP A 55 0.46 4.62 7.78
CA ASP A 55 -0.18 5.36 8.86
C ASP A 55 -1.60 4.82 9.14
N PRO A 56 -1.85 4.22 10.32
CA PRO A 56 -3.16 3.65 10.64
C PRO A 56 -4.28 4.69 10.70
N LYS A 57 -3.99 5.95 11.03
CA LYS A 57 -5.00 7.03 11.02
C LYS A 57 -5.39 7.40 9.61
N ILE A 58 -4.44 7.37 8.67
CA ILE A 58 -4.74 7.66 7.27
C ILE A 58 -5.44 6.47 6.63
N LEU A 59 -5.01 5.23 6.92
CA LEU A 59 -5.72 4.03 6.47
C LEU A 59 -7.21 4.07 6.84
N ALA A 60 -7.53 4.40 8.11
CA ALA A 60 -8.92 4.50 8.54
C ALA A 60 -9.75 5.50 7.71
N LYS A 61 -9.12 6.58 7.23
CA LYS A 61 -9.77 7.55 6.34
C LYS A 61 -9.95 7.01 4.93
N LEU A 62 -8.93 6.34 4.38
CA LEU A 62 -8.99 5.71 3.05
C LEU A 62 -10.10 4.66 2.97
N LEU A 63 -10.29 3.88 4.02
CA LEU A 63 -11.36 2.87 4.10
C LEU A 63 -12.76 3.48 4.27
N ALA A 64 -12.87 4.72 4.74
CA ALA A 64 -14.15 5.32 5.12
C ALA A 64 -14.67 6.38 4.13
N SER A 65 -13.82 6.93 3.25
CA SER A 65 -14.18 8.09 2.43
C SER A 65 -13.70 7.95 0.98
N LYS A 66 -14.66 8.00 0.05
CA LYS A 66 -14.38 8.05 -1.39
C LYS A 66 -13.51 9.24 -1.79
N GLU A 67 -13.70 10.40 -1.16
CA GLU A 67 -12.88 11.59 -1.40
C GLU A 67 -11.40 11.33 -1.04
N GLU A 68 -11.15 10.60 0.05
CA GLU A 68 -9.79 10.25 0.45
C GLU A 68 -9.18 9.18 -0.47
N GLN A 69 -9.99 8.26 -1.00
CA GLN A 69 -9.58 7.27 -2.02
C GLN A 69 -9.17 7.96 -3.33
N GLU A 70 -9.95 8.94 -3.78
CA GLU A 70 -9.64 9.74 -4.97
C GLU A 70 -8.37 10.56 -4.75
N ARG A 71 -8.21 11.23 -3.60
CA ARG A 71 -6.98 11.94 -3.24
C ARG A 71 -5.75 11.03 -3.21
N PHE A 72 -5.91 9.81 -2.70
CA PHE A 72 -4.82 8.83 -2.70
C PHE A 72 -4.46 8.39 -4.11
N SER A 73 -5.44 8.13 -4.96
CA SER A 73 -5.24 7.76 -6.36
C SER A 73 -4.51 8.87 -7.14
N GLU A 74 -4.91 10.13 -6.91
CA GLU A 74 -4.22 11.30 -7.47
C GLU A 74 -2.77 11.39 -6.97
N LEU A 75 -2.53 11.15 -5.68
CA LEU A 75 -1.16 11.11 -5.14
C LEU A 75 -0.30 10.06 -5.87
N VAL A 76 -0.81 8.86 -6.09
CA VAL A 76 -0.09 7.80 -6.82
C VAL A 76 0.21 8.24 -8.26
N HIS A 77 -0.77 8.84 -8.94
CA HIS A 77 -0.60 9.38 -10.29
C HIS A 77 0.47 10.48 -10.37
N GLN A 78 0.43 11.44 -9.44
CA GLN A 78 1.40 12.53 -9.35
C GLN A 78 2.82 12.03 -9.12
N GLU A 79 3.00 11.03 -8.24
CA GLU A 79 4.32 10.45 -7.99
C GLU A 79 4.82 9.62 -9.18
N TYR A 80 3.94 9.02 -9.98
CA TYR A 80 4.30 8.40 -11.26
C TYR A 80 4.79 9.45 -12.27
N ILE A 81 4.05 10.56 -12.47
CA ILE A 81 4.46 11.65 -13.38
C ILE A 81 5.86 12.16 -13.00
N LYS A 82 6.08 12.47 -11.72
CA LYS A 82 7.38 12.93 -11.22
C LYS A 82 8.51 11.92 -11.41
N LEU A 83 8.21 10.62 -11.44
CA LEU A 83 9.21 9.59 -11.72
C LEU A 83 9.61 9.61 -13.21
N MET A 84 8.67 9.90 -14.10
CA MET A 84 8.88 9.94 -15.55
C MET A 84 9.57 11.24 -16.04
N GLU A 85 9.43 12.33 -15.29
CA GLU A 85 10.06 13.63 -15.60
C GLU A 85 11.53 13.74 -15.15
N LYS A 86 12.06 12.72 -14.48
CA LYS A 86 13.45 12.65 -14.01
C LYS A 86 14.33 11.84 -14.95
#